data_AF-A0A2V4ALE5-F1
#
_entry.id   AF-A0A2V4ALE5-F1
#
_cell.length_a   1.000
_cell.length_b   1.000
_cell.length_c   1.000
_cell.angle_alpha   90.00
_cell.angle_beta   90.00
_cell.angle_gamma   90.00
#
_symmetry.space_group_name_H-M   'P 1'
#
loop_
_entity.id
_entity.type
_entity.pdbx_description
1 polymer ?
#
loop_
_entity_poly.entity_id
_entity_poly.type
_entity_poly.pdbx_seq_one_letter_code
_entity_poly.pdbx_strand_id
1 'polypeptide(L)'
;MAANDVNATYRFEQDGKTWTLNLHDVLVSEQRELRQVTGMKWWPLLADFSMQDPEACHAMFWLARKRAGETVTFEDFDYPVTSLRVTLVEPDSGKTSTEDDGDSTEAPDPTQPTPKTSRTRRTK
;
A
#
# COMPACT_ATOMS: atom_id res chain seq x y z
N MET A 1 8.77 19.64 9.70
CA MET A 1 8.10 18.39 10.12
C MET A 1 6.65 18.49 9.69
N ALA A 2 6.27 17.75 8.65
CA ALA A 2 4.92 17.79 8.10
C ALA A 2 3.95 17.15 9.10
N ALA A 3 3.19 17.98 9.79
CA ALA A 3 1.98 17.54 10.49
C ALA A 3 0.87 17.49 9.44
N ASN A 4 0.63 16.33 8.80
CA ASN A 4 -0.63 16.11 8.07
C ASN A 4 -0.98 14.68 7.66
N ASP A 5 -0.23 13.64 8.01
CA ASP A 5 -0.61 12.25 7.67
C ASP A 5 -1.43 11.55 8.77
N VAL A 6 -2.44 12.24 9.31
CA VAL A 6 -3.39 11.63 10.27
C VAL A 6 -4.49 10.84 9.56
N ASN A 7 -4.58 10.93 8.22
CA ASN A 7 -5.50 10.15 7.39
C ASN A 7 -4.73 9.11 6.55
N ALA A 8 -3.80 8.42 7.18
CA ALA A 8 -2.94 7.43 6.54
C ALA A 8 -3.56 6.03 6.65
N THR A 9 -3.73 5.37 5.51
CA THR A 9 -4.09 3.95 5.44
C THR A 9 -2.84 3.13 5.14
N TYR A 10 -2.57 2.12 5.94
CA TYR A 10 -1.45 1.21 5.75
C TYR A 10 -1.93 -0.16 5.29
N ARG A 11 -1.21 -0.75 4.33
CA ARG A 11 -1.39 -2.13 3.89
C ARG A 11 -0.24 -2.97 4.45
N PHE A 12 -0.62 -4.05 5.12
CA PHE A 12 0.28 -5.08 5.65
C PHE A 12 0.17 -6.31 4.77
N GLU A 13 1.30 -6.89 4.40
CA GLU A 13 1.37 -8.10 3.58
C GLU A 13 2.27 -9.13 4.27
N GLN A 14 1.76 -10.35 4.44
CA GLN A 14 2.48 -11.49 5.01
C GLN A 14 1.93 -12.78 4.41
N ASP A 15 2.81 -13.68 3.97
CA ASP A 15 2.46 -15.01 3.44
C ASP A 15 1.36 -14.97 2.35
N GLY A 16 1.40 -13.95 1.48
CA GLY A 16 0.45 -13.75 0.39
C GLY A 16 -0.92 -13.22 0.81
N LYS A 17 -1.13 -12.93 2.09
CA LYS A 17 -2.34 -12.28 2.62
C LYS A 17 -2.10 -10.80 2.84
N THR A 18 -3.17 -10.02 2.76
CA THR A 18 -3.12 -8.56 2.89
C THR A 18 -4.16 -8.05 3.87
N TRP A 19 -3.77 -7.10 4.71
CA TRP A 19 -4.64 -6.43 5.67
C TRP A 19 -4.47 -4.92 5.58
N THR A 20 -5.52 -4.17 5.89
CA THR A 20 -5.49 -2.72 5.82
C THR A 20 -5.89 -2.10 7.16
N LEU A 21 -5.19 -1.04 7.55
CA LEU A 21 -5.51 -0.25 8.73
C LEU A 21 -5.49 1.23 8.39
N ASN A 22 -6.62 1.90 8.54
CA ASN A 22 -6.69 3.36 8.55
C ASN A 22 -6.45 3.86 9.98
N LEU A 23 -5.37 4.61 10.19
CA LEU A 23 -5.02 5.13 11.52
C LEU A 23 -6.03 6.16 12.04
N HIS A 24 -6.79 6.81 11.17
CA HIS A 24 -7.82 7.77 11.54
C HIS A 24 -9.06 7.10 12.14
N ASP A 25 -9.33 5.86 11.72
CA ASP A 25 -10.53 5.13 12.14
C ASP A 25 -10.30 4.33 13.43
N VAL A 26 -9.09 4.37 14.01
CA VAL A 26 -8.76 3.63 15.24
C VAL A 26 -9.51 4.21 16.43
N LEU A 27 -10.36 3.38 17.03
CA LEU A 27 -11.23 3.72 18.14
C LEU A 27 -10.44 3.85 19.44
N VAL A 28 -10.97 4.64 20.38
CA VAL A 28 -10.39 4.80 21.73
C VAL A 28 -10.28 3.46 22.46
N SER A 29 -11.21 2.53 22.24
CA SER A 29 -11.15 1.19 22.80
C SER A 29 -9.94 0.41 22.30
N GLU A 30 -9.67 0.47 21.00
CA GLU A 30 -8.52 -0.21 20.38
C GLU A 30 -7.20 0.44 20.82
N GLN A 31 -7.16 1.77 20.98
CA GLN A 31 -5.99 2.44 21.57
C GLN A 31 -5.72 1.98 23.01
N ARG A 32 -6.77 1.73 23.80
CA ARG A 32 -6.60 1.19 25.17
C ARG A 32 -6.07 -0.24 25.13
N GLU A 33 -6.56 -1.06 24.22
CA GLU A 33 -6.06 -2.43 24.04
C GLU A 33 -4.60 -2.44 23.58
N LEU A 34 -4.25 -1.64 22.56
CA LEU A 34 -2.87 -1.46 22.12
C LEU A 34 -1.96 -1.03 23.27
N ARG A 35 -2.41 -0.10 24.13
CA ARG A 35 -1.67 0.30 25.32
C ARG A 35 -1.54 -0.83 26.34
N GLN A 36 -2.52 -1.71 26.48
CA GLN A 36 -2.45 -2.84 27.39
C GLN A 36 -1.40 -3.86 26.94
N VAL A 37 -1.31 -4.13 25.64
CA VAL A 37 -0.38 -5.13 25.09
C VAL A 37 1.03 -4.59 24.87
N THR A 38 1.18 -3.32 24.48
CA THR A 38 2.49 -2.71 24.22
C THR A 38 3.07 -1.91 25.40
N GLY A 39 2.23 -1.52 26.36
CA GLY A 39 2.58 -0.53 27.40
C GLY A 39 2.69 0.92 26.90
N MET A 40 2.62 1.15 25.59
CA MET A 40 2.86 2.46 24.98
C MET A 40 1.59 3.32 24.89
N LYS A 41 1.76 4.64 24.93
CA LYS A 41 0.69 5.58 24.59
C LYS A 41 0.57 5.68 23.07
N TRP A 42 -0.61 6.09 22.59
CA TRP A 42 -0.91 6.17 21.16
C TRP A 42 0.11 6.98 20.35
N TRP A 43 0.42 8.22 20.75
CA TRP A 43 1.35 9.06 19.99
C TRP A 43 2.79 8.54 19.94
N PRO A 44 3.41 8.10 21.05
CA PRO A 44 4.69 7.38 20.99
C PRO A 44 4.65 6.15 20.08
N LEU A 45 3.62 5.31 20.19
CA LEU A 45 3.46 4.12 19.35
C LEU A 45 3.40 4.48 17.86
N LEU A 46 2.68 5.55 17.49
CA LEU A 46 2.63 6.03 16.11
C LEU A 46 3.99 6.55 15.62
N ALA A 47 4.73 7.24 16.48
CA ALA A 47 6.08 7.71 16.15
C ALA A 47 7.01 6.52 15.89
N ASP A 48 7.00 5.52 16.76
CA ASP A 48 7.82 4.31 16.61
C ASP A 48 7.41 3.51 15.36
N PHE A 49 6.11 3.43 15.08
CA PHE A 49 5.60 2.83 13.85
C PHE A 49 6.10 3.56 12.59
N SER A 50 6.11 4.89 12.59
CA SER A 50 6.66 5.69 11.49
C SER A 50 8.16 5.48 11.27
N MET A 51 8.88 5.07 12.31
CA MET A 51 10.31 4.73 12.25
C MET A 51 10.54 3.26 11.90
N GLN A 52 9.48 2.51 11.58
CA GLN A 52 9.49 1.07 11.31
C GLN A 52 10.03 0.23 12.48
N ASP A 53 9.80 0.67 13.71
CA ASP A 53 10.14 -0.13 14.88
C ASP A 53 9.39 -1.48 14.83
N PRO A 54 10.07 -2.63 15.04
CA PRO A 54 9.45 -3.94 14.90
C PRO A 54 8.25 -4.17 15.83
N GLU A 55 8.30 -3.71 17.08
CA GLU A 55 7.21 -3.87 18.05
C GLU A 55 6.01 -2.99 17.67
N ALA A 56 6.28 -1.75 17.24
CA ALA A 56 5.22 -0.87 16.77
C ALA A 56 4.56 -1.38 15.48
N CYS A 57 5.34 -1.90 14.53
CA CYS A 57 4.85 -2.55 13.32
C CYS A 57 4.00 -3.78 13.65
N HIS A 58 4.47 -4.61 14.58
CA HIS A 58 3.75 -5.77 15.06
C HIS A 58 2.41 -5.39 15.68
N ALA A 59 2.37 -4.34 16.51
CA ALA A 59 1.15 -3.89 17.15
C ALA A 59 0.10 -3.37 16.17
N MET A 60 0.51 -2.59 15.17
CA MET A 60 -0.38 -2.14 14.10
C MET A 60 -0.88 -3.30 13.24
N PHE A 61 0.00 -4.27 12.98
CA PHE A 61 -0.34 -5.47 12.22
C PHE A 61 -1.36 -6.36 12.95
N TRP A 62 -1.16 -6.60 14.25
CA TRP A 62 -2.13 -7.32 15.10
C TRP A 62 -3.50 -6.65 15.06
N LEU A 63 -3.56 -5.32 15.19
CA LEU A 63 -4.81 -4.58 15.12
C LEU A 63 -5.48 -4.72 13.73
N ALA A 64 -4.69 -4.64 12.65
CA ALA A 64 -5.20 -4.82 11.28
C ALA A 64 -5.85 -6.20 11.08
N ARG A 65 -5.21 -7.26 11.57
CA ARG A 65 -5.75 -8.64 11.51
C ARG A 65 -7.01 -8.79 12.34
N LYS A 66 -7.01 -8.26 13.57
CA LYS A 66 -8.18 -8.28 14.44
C LYS A 66 -9.38 -7.58 13.78
N ARG A 67 -9.15 -6.43 13.12
CA ARG A 67 -10.20 -5.72 12.36
C ARG A 67 -10.72 -6.49 11.15
N ALA A 68 -9.89 -7.32 10.52
CA ALA A 68 -10.33 -8.22 9.45
C ALA A 68 -11.17 -9.41 9.95
N GLY A 69 -11.49 -9.46 11.25
CA GLY A 69 -12.31 -10.52 11.86
C GLY A 69 -11.51 -11.77 12.26
N GLU A 70 -10.18 -11.70 12.22
CA GLU A 70 -9.35 -12.82 12.66
C GLU A 70 -9.30 -12.88 14.20
N THR A 71 -9.34 -14.10 14.73
CA THR A 71 -9.12 -14.34 16.16
C THR A 71 -7.63 -14.57 16.39
N VAL A 72 -6.93 -13.52 16.80
CA VAL A 72 -5.47 -13.50 17.01
C VAL A 72 -5.14 -12.93 18.39
N THR A 73 -4.22 -13.57 19.12
CA THR A 73 -3.64 -12.95 20.32
C THR A 73 -2.38 -12.18 19.95
N PHE A 74 -1.98 -11.22 20.79
CA PHE A 74 -0.79 -10.40 20.53
C PHE A 74 0.49 -11.24 20.57
N GLU A 75 0.54 -12.28 21.40
CA GLU A 75 1.72 -13.14 21.57
C GLU A 75 1.84 -14.23 20.49
N ASP A 76 0.78 -14.50 19.73
CA ASP A 76 0.76 -15.60 18.75
C ASP A 76 1.65 -15.39 17.52
N PHE A 77 2.27 -14.22 17.36
CA PHE A 77 3.05 -13.94 16.16
C PHE A 77 4.56 -14.00 16.42
N ASP A 78 5.13 -15.17 16.13
CA ASP A 78 6.57 -15.34 15.94
C ASP A 78 6.84 -15.46 14.43
N TYR A 79 7.02 -14.32 13.76
CA TYR A 79 7.40 -14.27 12.35
C TYR A 79 8.72 -13.53 12.15
N PRO A 80 9.51 -13.90 11.12
CA PRO A 80 10.70 -13.14 10.77
C PRO A 80 10.32 -11.69 10.46
N VAL A 81 10.95 -10.70 11.09
CA VAL A 81 10.65 -9.27 10.85
C VAL A 81 10.65 -8.91 9.36
N THR A 82 11.50 -9.58 8.57
CA THR A 82 11.60 -9.39 7.11
C THR A 82 10.43 -9.94 6.30
N SER A 83 9.57 -10.79 6.88
CA SER A 83 8.41 -11.37 6.16
C SER A 83 7.20 -10.44 6.15
N LEU A 84 7.18 -9.41 7.00
CA LEU A 84 6.12 -8.41 7.03
C LEU A 84 6.48 -7.23 6.12
N ARG A 85 5.66 -6.99 5.10
CA ARG A 85 5.75 -5.79 4.27
C ARG A 85 4.68 -4.79 4.69
N VAL A 86 5.09 -3.56 5.00
CA VAL A 86 4.19 -2.45 5.36
C VAL A 86 4.29 -1.38 4.28
N THR A 87 3.17 -0.98 3.70
CA THR A 87 3.10 0.02 2.62
C THR A 87 2.06 1.08 2.97
N LEU A 88 2.42 2.36 2.85
CA LEU A 88 1.44 3.46 2.93
C LEU A 88 0.59 3.45 1.65
N VAL A 89 -0.72 3.44 1.80
CA VAL A 89 -1.68 3.58 0.71
C VAL A 89 -2.02 5.06 0.62
N GLU A 90 -1.47 5.73 -0.38
CA GLU A 90 -1.82 7.12 -0.66
C GLU A 90 -3.30 7.21 -1.02
N PRO A 91 -4.07 8.13 -0.41
CA PRO A 91 -5.43 8.38 -0.86
C PRO A 91 -5.36 8.85 -2.31
N ASP A 92 -6.19 8.24 -3.18
CA ASP A 92 -6.24 8.54 -4.61
C ASP A 92 -6.45 10.05 -4.78
N SER A 93 -5.38 10.75 -5.07
CA SER A 93 -5.36 12.20 -5.16
C SER A 93 -5.65 12.63 -6.60
N GLY A 94 -6.44 11.85 -7.35
CA GLY A 94 -6.97 12.23 -8.66
C GLY A 94 -5.91 12.69 -9.67
N LYS A 95 -4.63 12.42 -9.43
CA LYS A 95 -3.55 12.70 -10.38
C LYS A 95 -3.52 11.51 -11.32
N THR A 96 -4.20 11.70 -12.46
CA THR A 96 -3.91 10.98 -13.69
C THR A 96 -2.39 10.87 -13.82
N SER A 97 -1.86 9.68 -13.56
CA SER A 97 -0.49 9.35 -13.93
C SER A 97 -0.50 9.33 -15.46
N THR A 98 -0.01 10.41 -16.07
CA THR A 98 0.43 10.35 -17.45
C THR A 98 1.54 9.30 -17.47
N GLU A 99 1.25 8.19 -18.13
CA GLU A 99 2.19 7.11 -18.39
C GLU A 99 3.46 7.70 -19.01
N ASP A 100 4.55 7.58 -18.25
CA ASP A 100 5.92 7.65 -18.74
C ASP A 100 6.15 6.40 -19.60
N ASP A 101 5.71 6.46 -20.86
CA ASP A 101 6.07 5.47 -21.88
C ASP A 101 7.30 6.01 -22.62
N GLY A 102 8.45 5.87 -21.95
CA GLY A 102 9.74 5.92 -22.60
C GLY A 102 10.09 4.52 -23.10
N ASP A 103 9.98 4.28 -24.40
CA ASP A 103 11.10 3.84 -25.26
C ASP A 103 10.60 3.20 -26.56
N SER A 104 10.84 3.87 -27.68
CA SER A 104 11.35 3.25 -28.90
C SER A 104 11.83 4.34 -29.83
N THR A 105 13.10 4.69 -29.69
CA THR A 105 13.84 5.48 -30.67
C THR A 105 14.16 4.56 -31.86
N GLU A 106 13.23 4.41 -32.81
CA GLU A 106 13.52 3.73 -34.07
C GLU A 106 14.21 4.72 -35.03
N ALA A 107 15.48 4.44 -35.35
CA ALA A 107 16.28 5.24 -36.27
C ALA A 107 15.72 5.15 -37.71
N PRO A 108 15.51 6.27 -38.43
CA PRO A 108 15.11 6.23 -39.83
C PRO A 108 16.34 6.25 -40.74
N ASP A 109 16.51 5.23 -41.59
CA ASP A 109 17.06 5.34 -42.96
C ASP A 109 17.03 3.96 -43.67
N PRO A 110 17.11 3.85 -45.01
CA PRO A 110 16.45 4.60 -46.09
C PRO A 110 15.78 3.67 -47.14
N THR A 111 15.00 4.25 -48.06
CA THR A 111 14.65 3.68 -49.39
C THR A 111 13.58 2.56 -49.44
N GLN A 112 12.32 2.90 -49.73
CA GLN A 112 11.49 2.36 -50.85
C GLN A 112 9.97 2.62 -50.68
N PRO A 113 9.19 2.58 -51.79
CA PRO A 113 8.09 3.51 -52.02
C PRO A 113 6.70 3.01 -51.61
N THR A 114 5.79 3.96 -51.43
CA THR A 114 4.35 3.76 -51.17
C THR A 114 3.65 2.98 -52.28
N PRO A 115 2.89 1.91 -51.96
CA PRO A 115 1.91 1.35 -52.89
C PRO A 115 0.56 2.07 -52.76
N LYS A 116 0.07 2.48 -53.92
CA LYS A 116 -1.16 3.19 -54.22
C LYS A 116 -2.43 2.40 -53.88
N THR A 117 -3.44 3.19 -53.51
CA THR A 117 -4.88 2.96 -53.69
C THR A 117 -5.25 1.89 -54.73
N SER A 118 -6.03 0.90 -54.30
CA SER A 118 -6.88 0.09 -55.18
C SER A 118 -8.28 -0.03 -54.58
N ARG A 119 -9.16 0.81 -55.11
CA ARG A 119 -10.62 0.69 -55.16
C ARG A 119 -10.97 -0.61 -55.89
N THR A 120 -11.92 -1.42 -55.38
CA THR A 120 -13.06 -2.00 -56.14
C THR A 120 -14.00 -2.86 -55.26
N ARG A 121 -15.26 -2.41 -55.23
CA ARG A 121 -16.57 -3.08 -55.13
C ARG A 121 -16.75 -4.34 -54.27
N ARG A 122 -17.85 -4.33 -53.50
CA ARG A 122 -18.77 -5.48 -53.50
C ARG A 122 -20.23 -5.03 -53.36
N THR A 123 -21.03 -5.47 -54.32
CA THR A 123 -22.49 -5.44 -54.42
C THR A 123 -23.11 -6.41 -53.42
N LYS A 124 -24.19 -6.00 -52.75
CA LYS A 124 -25.50 -6.67 -52.79
C LYS A 124 -26.59 -5.72 -52.34
#